data_AF-A0A6I1G0A4-F1
#
_entry.id   AF-A0A6I1G0A4-F1
#
_cell.length_a   1.000
_cell.length_b   1.000
_cell.length_c   1.000
_cell.angle_alpha   90.00
_cell.angle_beta   90.00
_cell.angle_gamma   90.00
#
_symmetry.space_group_name_H-M   'P 1'
#
loop_
_entity.id
_entity.type
_entity.pdbx_description
1 polymer ?
#
loop_
_entity_poly.entity_id
_entity_poly.type
_entity_poly.pdbx_seq_one_letter_code
_entity_poly.pdbx_strand_id
1 'polypeptide(L)'
;MDFLYQLIVVAHFLGLAALIGGWIATRVGSTALSPVVWGARVQLLTGLLLVGIAEMTSDAELNHIKIGVKLIVAVAVVAAAEIAAARAKRGEPKPQLVDAAGALGVLNVLVAVLWT
;
A
#
# COMPACT_ATOMS: atom_id res chain seq x y z
N MET A 1 24.18 1.62 -0.58
CA MET A 1 22.80 1.36 -1.03
C MET A 1 22.76 1.53 -2.52
N ASP A 2 22.45 0.46 -3.25
CA ASP A 2 22.33 0.50 -4.71
C ASP A 2 21.27 1.52 -5.15
N PHE A 3 21.52 2.25 -6.23
CA PHE A 3 20.61 3.28 -6.77
C PHE A 3 19.21 2.70 -7.03
N LEU A 4 19.14 1.43 -7.47
CA LEU A 4 17.89 0.72 -7.68
C LEU A 4 17.06 0.60 -6.40
N TYR A 5 17.67 0.23 -5.27
CA TYR A 5 16.96 0.14 -3.99
C TYR A 5 16.37 1.50 -3.60
N GLN A 6 17.15 2.58 -3.71
CA GLN A 6 16.70 3.94 -3.40
C GLN A 6 15.55 4.38 -4.31
N LEU A 7 15.64 4.09 -5.60
CA LEU A 7 14.58 4.38 -6.57
C LEU A 7 13.27 3.65 -6.22
N ILE A 8 13.37 2.38 -5.82
CA ILE A 8 12.19 1.60 -5.42
C ILE A 8 11.62 2.13 -4.10
N VAL A 9 12.45 2.55 -3.15
CA VAL A 9 11.98 3.22 -1.93
C VAL A 9 11.20 4.49 -2.27
N VAL A 10 11.70 5.32 -3.19
CA VAL A 10 10.98 6.51 -3.67
C VAL A 10 9.64 6.12 -4.30
N ALA A 11 9.63 5.13 -5.19
CA ALA A 11 8.39 4.64 -5.80
C ALA A 11 7.40 4.11 -4.76
N HIS A 12 7.90 3.41 -3.73
CA HIS A 12 7.10 2.95 -2.60
C HIS A 12 6.43 4.12 -1.89
N PHE A 13 7.18 5.16 -1.52
CA PHE A 13 6.63 6.36 -0.88
C PHE A 13 5.62 7.11 -1.76
N LEU A 14 5.86 7.22 -3.07
CA LEU A 14 4.87 7.81 -4.00
C LEU A 14 3.59 6.97 -4.09
N GLY A 15 3.72 5.64 -4.08
CA GLY A 15 2.56 4.73 -3.99
C GLY A 15 1.77 4.92 -2.70
N LEU A 16 2.46 5.08 -1.57
CA LEU A 16 1.82 5.39 -0.28
C LEU A 16 1.10 6.74 -0.32
N ALA A 17 1.76 7.77 -0.86
CA ALA A 17 1.17 9.10 -1.01
C ALA A 17 -0.09 9.07 -1.90
N ALA A 18 -0.06 8.32 -3.00
CA ALA A 18 -1.23 8.13 -3.87
C ALA A 18 -2.37 7.38 -3.16
N LEU A 19 -2.05 6.34 -2.38
CA LEU A 19 -3.03 5.57 -1.62
C LEU A 19 -3.73 6.43 -0.56
N ILE A 20 -2.94 7.05 0.32
CA ILE A 20 -3.46 7.83 1.44
C ILE A 20 -4.05 9.16 0.96
N GLY A 21 -3.38 9.85 0.04
CA GLY A 21 -3.87 11.08 -0.57
C GLY A 21 -5.15 10.87 -1.37
N GLY A 22 -5.23 9.77 -2.13
CA GLY A 22 -6.46 9.38 -2.83
C GLY A 22 -7.61 9.09 -1.87
N TRP A 23 -7.34 8.38 -0.77
CA TRP A 23 -8.33 8.12 0.25
C TRP A 23 -8.82 9.41 0.92
N ILE A 24 -7.92 10.31 1.33
CA ILE A 24 -8.26 11.63 1.89
C ILE A 24 -9.05 12.46 0.87
N ALA A 25 -8.68 12.43 -0.43
CA ALA A 25 -9.42 13.12 -1.47
C ALA A 25 -10.89 12.69 -1.54
N THR A 26 -11.20 11.41 -1.28
CA THR A 26 -12.60 10.95 -1.22
C THR A 26 -13.39 11.56 -0.06
N ARG A 27 -12.72 12.00 1.01
CA ARG A 27 -13.34 12.68 2.17
C ARG A 27 -13.73 14.12 1.88
N VAL A 28 -13.09 14.72 0.89
CA VAL A 28 -13.35 16.09 0.46
C VAL A 28 -14.14 16.13 -0.85
N GLY A 29 -14.82 15.03 -1.19
CA GLY A 29 -15.80 14.97 -2.29
C GLY A 29 -15.31 14.36 -3.60
N SER A 30 -14.05 13.88 -3.67
CA SER A 30 -13.58 13.18 -4.88
C SER A 30 -14.23 11.82 -5.05
N THR A 31 -14.69 11.51 -6.26
CA THR A 31 -15.17 10.17 -6.66
C THR A 31 -14.10 9.35 -7.36
N ALA A 32 -12.89 9.92 -7.56
CA ALA A 32 -11.81 9.25 -8.26
C ALA A 32 -11.12 8.21 -7.38
N LEU A 33 -11.40 6.93 -7.62
CA LEU A 33 -10.77 5.80 -6.92
C LEU A 33 -9.42 5.37 -7.52
N SER A 34 -9.07 5.90 -8.70
CA SER A 34 -7.84 5.53 -9.42
C SER A 34 -6.56 5.69 -8.57
N PRO A 35 -6.35 6.81 -7.82
CA PRO A 35 -5.17 6.96 -6.98
C PRO A 35 -5.08 5.92 -5.86
N VAL A 36 -6.20 5.57 -5.24
CA VAL A 36 -6.28 4.53 -4.19
C VAL A 36 -5.87 3.17 -4.75
N VAL A 37 -6.42 2.79 -5.90
CA VAL A 37 -6.15 1.50 -6.56
C VAL A 37 -4.69 1.40 -7.00
N TRP A 38 -4.18 2.38 -7.74
CA TRP A 38 -2.78 2.36 -8.19
C TRP A 38 -1.79 2.52 -7.04
N GLY A 39 -2.10 3.33 -6.04
CA GLY A 39 -1.31 3.46 -4.83
C GLY A 39 -1.17 2.11 -4.10
N ALA A 40 -2.28 1.38 -3.93
CA ALA A 40 -2.28 0.05 -3.34
C ALA A 40 -1.43 -0.96 -4.14
N ARG A 41 -1.58 -0.99 -5.48
CA ARG A 41 -0.78 -1.85 -6.36
C ARG A 41 0.71 -1.56 -6.26
N VAL A 42 1.08 -0.28 -6.36
CA VAL A 42 2.47 0.17 -6.25
C VAL A 42 3.03 -0.24 -4.89
N GLN A 43 2.29 -0.02 -3.81
CA GLN A 43 2.68 -0.42 -2.45
C GLN A 43 2.98 -1.92 -2.33
N LEU A 44 2.11 -2.79 -2.83
CA LEU A 44 2.32 -4.24 -2.79
C LEU A 44 3.54 -4.66 -3.63
N LEU A 45 3.63 -4.19 -4.87
CA LEU A 45 4.70 -4.58 -5.78
C LEU A 45 6.07 -4.08 -5.32
N THR A 46 6.17 -2.80 -4.98
CA THR A 46 7.43 -2.21 -4.49
C THR A 46 7.80 -2.77 -3.12
N GLY A 47 6.84 -3.07 -2.25
CA GLY A 47 7.11 -3.74 -0.97
C GLY A 47 7.75 -5.11 -1.13
N LEU A 48 7.24 -5.94 -2.05
CA LEU A 48 7.83 -7.23 -2.39
C LEU A 48 9.24 -7.09 -2.99
N LEU A 49 9.45 -6.12 -3.89
CA LEU A 49 10.77 -5.85 -4.46
C LEU A 49 11.78 -5.39 -3.40
N LEU A 50 11.39 -4.53 -2.47
CA LEU A 50 12.26 -4.06 -1.40
C LEU A 50 12.70 -5.20 -0.49
N VAL A 51 11.78 -6.12 -0.15
CA VAL A 51 12.12 -7.33 0.62
C VAL A 51 13.08 -8.19 -0.19
N GLY A 52 12.76 -8.51 -1.46
CA GLY A 52 13.62 -9.35 -2.29
C GLY A 52 15.04 -8.81 -2.45
N ILE A 53 15.20 -7.50 -2.68
CA ILE A 53 16.52 -6.87 -2.77
C ILE A 53 17.22 -6.89 -1.41
N ALA A 54 16.51 -6.65 -0.31
CA ALA A 54 17.09 -6.72 1.02
C ALA A 54 17.60 -8.13 1.32
N GLU A 55 16.85 -9.19 1.03
CA GLU A 55 17.31 -10.59 1.17
C GLU A 55 18.57 -10.90 0.35
N MET A 56 18.72 -10.28 -0.83
CA MET A 56 19.86 -10.52 -1.72
C MET A 56 21.12 -9.74 -1.38
N THR A 57 20.97 -8.58 -0.73
CA THR A 57 22.06 -7.59 -0.60
C THR A 57 22.38 -7.20 0.84
N SER A 58 21.52 -7.53 1.79
CA SER A 58 21.69 -7.18 3.20
C SER A 58 22.30 -8.33 3.98
N ASP A 59 23.36 -8.04 4.72
CA ASP A 59 23.92 -8.97 5.72
C ASP A 59 23.10 -8.99 7.02
N ALA A 60 22.13 -8.07 7.18
CA ALA A 60 21.29 -7.97 8.36
C ALA A 60 20.09 -8.93 8.31
N GLU A 61 19.79 -9.58 9.44
CA GLU A 61 18.61 -10.44 9.60
C GLU A 61 17.32 -9.64 9.47
N LEU A 62 16.47 -10.05 8.52
CA LEU A 62 15.16 -9.46 8.31
C LEU A 62 14.14 -10.07 9.27
N ASN A 63 13.34 -9.21 9.91
CA ASN A 63 12.21 -9.67 10.71
C ASN A 63 11.07 -10.16 9.80
N HIS A 64 11.11 -11.44 9.43
CA HIS A 64 10.13 -12.03 8.52
C HIS A 64 8.70 -12.05 9.09
N ILE A 65 8.53 -12.02 10.43
CA ILE A 65 7.21 -11.88 11.04
C ILE A 65 6.62 -10.50 10.71
N LYS A 66 7.40 -9.43 10.94
CA LYS A 66 7.01 -8.06 10.58
C LYS A 66 6.72 -7.94 9.08
N ILE A 67 7.55 -8.54 8.23
CA ILE A 67 7.34 -8.57 6.78
C ILE A 67 6.05 -9.31 6.41
N GLY A 68 5.81 -10.49 6.98
CA GLY A 68 4.61 -11.28 6.74
C GLY A 68 3.33 -10.55 7.13
N VAL A 69 3.32 -9.89 8.30
CA VAL A 69 2.20 -9.04 8.73
C VAL A 69 1.95 -7.91 7.74
N LYS A 70 3.00 -7.18 7.33
CA LYS A 70 2.87 -6.09 6.35
C LYS A 70 2.35 -6.59 5.01
N LEU A 71 2.79 -7.77 4.57
CA LEU A 71 2.33 -8.37 3.31
C LEU A 71 0.84 -8.70 3.37
N ILE A 72 0.37 -9.32 4.46
CA ILE A 72 -1.06 -9.63 4.65
C ILE A 72 -1.89 -8.35 4.62
N VAL A 73 -1.46 -7.32 5.35
CA VAL A 73 -2.15 -6.02 5.37
C VAL A 73 -2.15 -5.39 3.97
N ALA A 74 -1.02 -5.40 3.24
CA ALA A 74 -0.93 -4.86 1.89
C ALA A 74 -1.87 -5.58 0.90
N VAL A 75 -1.99 -6.91 0.98
CA VAL A 75 -2.94 -7.69 0.18
C VAL A 75 -4.37 -7.30 0.51
N ALA A 76 -4.71 -7.11 1.79
CA ALA A 76 -6.03 -6.66 2.21
C ALA A 76 -6.36 -5.24 1.69
N VAL A 77 -5.37 -4.33 1.69
CA VAL A 77 -5.50 -2.99 1.08
C VAL A 77 -5.82 -3.08 -0.41
N VAL A 78 -5.05 -3.87 -1.17
CA VAL A 78 -5.28 -4.05 -2.61
C VAL A 78 -6.66 -4.65 -2.86
N ALA A 79 -7.03 -5.71 -2.14
CA ALA A 79 -8.34 -6.35 -2.28
C ALA A 79 -9.48 -5.35 -2.03
N ALA A 80 -9.42 -4.58 -0.94
CA ALA A 80 -10.42 -3.59 -0.62
C ALA A 80 -10.52 -2.50 -1.71
N ALA A 81 -9.40 -1.97 -2.19
CA ALA A 81 -9.35 -0.96 -3.23
C ALA A 81 -9.91 -1.46 -4.58
N GLU A 82 -9.51 -2.66 -5.02
CA GLU A 82 -9.97 -3.28 -6.26
C GLU A 82 -11.47 -3.58 -6.22
N ILE A 83 -11.95 -4.16 -5.12
CA ILE A 83 -13.38 -4.47 -4.96
C ILE A 83 -14.20 -3.18 -4.94
N ALA A 84 -13.71 -2.14 -4.24
CA ALA A 84 -14.36 -0.82 -4.23
C ALA A 84 -14.49 -0.25 -5.65
N ALA A 85 -13.40 -0.26 -6.42
CA ALA A 85 -13.39 0.23 -7.79
C ALA A 85 -14.28 -0.59 -8.73
N ALA A 86 -14.26 -1.92 -8.60
CA ALA A 86 -15.12 -2.81 -9.40
C ALA A 86 -16.61 -2.64 -9.08
N ARG A 87 -16.96 -2.38 -7.82
CA ARG A 87 -18.34 -2.11 -7.38
C ARG A 87 -18.81 -0.72 -7.83
N ALA A 88 -17.96 0.30 -7.71
CA ALA A 88 -18.26 1.65 -8.20
C ALA A 88 -18.53 1.67 -9.73
N LYS A 89 -17.75 0.93 -10.53
CA LYS A 89 -18.00 0.77 -11.97
C LYS A 89 -19.34 0.13 -12.32
N ARG A 90 -19.94 -0.63 -11.39
CA ARG A 90 -21.25 -1.27 -11.53
C ARG A 90 -22.40 -0.41 -10.98
N GLY A 91 -22.14 0.83 -10.55
CA GLY A 91 -23.14 1.70 -9.95
C GLY A 91 -23.48 1.37 -8.49
N GLU A 92 -22.68 0.51 -7.84
CA GLU A 92 -22.88 0.08 -6.45
C GLU A 92 -21.71 0.55 -5.56
N PRO A 93 -21.49 1.86 -5.36
CA PRO A 93 -20.35 2.34 -4.58
C PRO A 93 -20.34 1.74 -3.16
N LYS A 94 -19.16 1.31 -2.71
CA LYS A 94 -18.93 0.79 -1.36
C LYS A 94 -17.87 1.66 -0.65
N PRO A 95 -18.25 2.83 -0.10
CA PRO A 95 -17.32 3.72 0.62
C PRO A 95 -16.57 2.98 1.72
N GLN A 96 -17.31 2.10 2.41
CA GLN A 96 -16.89 0.88 3.12
C GLN A 96 -15.44 0.43 2.90
N LEU A 97 -15.20 0.06 1.64
CA LEU A 97 -13.99 -0.61 1.20
C LEU A 97 -12.87 0.38 0.87
N VAL A 98 -13.22 1.60 0.47
CA VAL A 98 -12.26 2.70 0.30
C VAL A 98 -11.69 3.09 1.67
N ASP A 99 -12.56 3.12 2.68
CA ASP A 99 -12.21 3.40 4.08
C ASP A 99 -11.29 2.32 4.65
N ALA A 100 -11.65 1.06 4.40
CA ALA A 100 -10.82 -0.08 4.78
C ALA A 100 -9.44 0.00 4.11
N ALA A 101 -9.36 0.29 2.81
CA ALA A 101 -8.08 0.43 2.11
C ALA A 101 -7.20 1.54 2.71
N GLY A 102 -7.79 2.71 2.98
CA GLY A 102 -7.07 3.83 3.61
C GLY A 102 -6.59 3.52 5.03
N ALA A 103 -7.49 3.02 5.89
CA ALA A 103 -7.18 2.69 7.28
C ALA A 103 -6.14 1.57 7.39
N LEU A 104 -6.26 0.52 6.57
CA LEU A 104 -5.26 -0.55 6.51
C LEU A 104 -3.93 -0.04 5.95
N GLY A 105 -3.94 0.92 5.01
CA GLY A 105 -2.74 1.60 4.54
C GLY A 105 -2.01 2.33 5.67
N VAL A 106 -2.75 3.09 6.50
CA VAL A 106 -2.19 3.75 7.70
C VAL A 106 -1.66 2.72 8.69
N LEU A 107 -2.43 1.65 8.97
CA LEU A 107 -1.98 0.56 9.83
C LEU A 107 -0.65 -0.05 9.34
N ASN A 108 -0.51 -0.26 8.04
CA ASN A 108 0.71 -0.82 7.45
C ASN A 108 1.93 0.10 7.67
N VAL A 109 1.72 1.43 7.65
CA VAL A 109 2.76 2.42 7.99
C VAL A 109 3.12 2.34 9.47
N LEU A 110 2.13 2.25 10.36
CA LEU A 110 2.36 2.11 11.80
C LEU A 110 3.15 0.83 12.10
N VAL A 111 2.79 -0.29 11.49
CA VAL A 111 3.56 -1.54 11.59
C VAL A 111 4.98 -1.34 11.06
N ALA A 112 5.16 -0.65 9.93
CA ALA A 112 6.48 -0.42 9.35
C ALA A 112 7.40 0.38 10.30
N VAL A 113 6.86 1.43 10.94
CA VAL A 113 7.65 2.43 11.66
C VAL A 113 7.75 2.12 13.16
N LEU A 114 6.66 1.68 13.80
CA LEU A 114 6.57 1.56 15.25
C LEU A 114 6.91 0.16 15.78
N TRP A 115 6.88 -0.88 14.94
CA TRP A 115 7.27 -2.24 15.36
C TRP A 115 8.80 -2.36 15.38
N THR A 116 9.37 -2.51 16.58
CA THR A 116 10.80 -2.79 16.84
C THR A 116 11.05 -4.28 16.98
#